data_AF-A0A3D1LXT9-F1
#
_entry.id   AF-A0A3D1LXT9-F1
#
_cell.length_a   1.000
_cell.length_b   1.000
_cell.length_c   1.000
_cell.angle_alpha   90.00
_cell.angle_beta   90.00
_cell.angle_gamma   90.00
#
_symmetry.space_group_name_H-M   'P 1'
#
loop_
_entity.id
_entity.type
_entity.pdbx_description
1 polymer ?
#
loop_
_entity_poly.entity_id
_entity_poly.type
_entity_poly.pdbx_seq_one_letter_code
_entity_poly.pdbx_strand_id
1 'polypeptide(L)'
;MNQRLLSGEPTTFKKLYPQVKSLRLTGQEHGDFPEMSFITYKSRGLINCSESSIPALLHCSNPRCQQGGHDLQFLIGSAIRSRETRLTETLYCNGHEGTPKGRKIGDSCGNYIELEIAIEYVQE
;
A
#
# COMPACT_ATOMS: atom_id res chain seq x y z
N MET A 1 -16.92 28.18 -21.46
CA MET A 1 -15.71 28.06 -20.63
C MET A 1 -15.05 26.74 -20.97
N ASN A 2 -13.95 26.74 -21.73
CA ASN A 2 -13.25 25.53 -22.13
C ASN A 2 -12.31 25.09 -20.99
N GLN A 3 -12.72 24.08 -20.21
CA GLN A 3 -11.80 23.38 -19.33
C GLN A 3 -10.85 22.54 -20.19
N ARG A 4 -9.60 23.00 -20.32
CA ARG A 4 -8.49 22.15 -20.77
C ARG A 4 -8.25 21.10 -19.68
N LEU A 5 -8.75 19.89 -19.90
CA LEU A 5 -8.30 18.70 -19.20
C LEU A 5 -6.79 18.52 -19.49
N LEU A 6 -5.95 18.75 -18.49
CA LEU A 6 -4.57 18.27 -18.48
C LEU A 6 -4.58 16.74 -18.27
N SER A 7 -5.18 16.00 -19.19
CA SER A 7 -5.25 14.54 -19.12
C SER A 7 -4.03 13.94 -19.82
N GLY A 8 -2.93 13.82 -19.09
CA GLY A 8 -1.91 12.84 -19.46
C GLY A 8 -2.51 11.45 -19.35
N GLU A 9 -2.18 10.55 -20.28
CA GLU A 9 -2.59 9.15 -20.15
C GLU A 9 -2.04 8.57 -18.84
N PRO A 10 -2.87 7.85 -18.04
CA PRO A 10 -2.36 7.15 -16.88
C PRO A 10 -1.28 6.17 -17.32
N THR A 11 -0.06 6.38 -16.83
CA THR A 11 1.06 5.50 -17.16
C THR A 11 0.91 4.17 -16.42
N THR A 12 1.39 3.08 -17.02
CA THR A 12 1.31 1.74 -16.41
C THR A 12 2.59 1.42 -15.66
N PHE A 13 2.53 0.49 -14.70
CA PHE A 13 3.71 0.02 -13.95
C PHE A 13 4.86 -0.40 -14.89
N LYS A 14 4.54 -1.17 -15.94
CA LYS A 14 5.53 -1.64 -16.92
C LYS A 14 6.16 -0.50 -17.73
N LYS A 15 5.41 0.57 -18.02
CA LYS A 15 5.96 1.78 -18.67
C LYS A 15 6.90 2.55 -17.72
N LEU A 16 6.60 2.59 -16.42
CA LEU A 16 7.44 3.24 -15.40
C LEU A 16 8.72 2.46 -15.09
N TYR A 17 8.63 1.14 -15.06
CA TYR A 17 9.71 0.25 -14.64
C TYR A 17 9.97 -0.84 -15.70
N PRO A 18 10.44 -0.47 -16.91
CA PRO A 18 10.68 -1.42 -17.99
C PRO A 18 11.75 -2.48 -17.63
N GLN A 19 12.67 -2.14 -16.72
CA GLN A 19 13.73 -3.02 -16.22
C GLN A 19 13.24 -4.11 -15.27
N VAL A 20 12.02 -4.00 -14.74
CA VAL A 20 11.44 -5.00 -13.83
C VAL A 20 10.74 -6.07 -14.65
N LYS A 21 11.17 -7.32 -14.50
CA LYS A 21 10.54 -8.49 -15.12
C LYS A 21 9.25 -8.85 -14.39
N SER A 22 9.32 -9.02 -13.08
CA SER A 22 8.17 -9.34 -12.21
C SER A 22 8.36 -8.70 -10.84
N LEU A 23 7.25 -8.37 -10.18
CA LEU A 23 7.28 -7.87 -8.81
C LEU A 23 6.14 -8.48 -8.01
N ARG A 24 6.47 -9.00 -6.83
CA ARG A 24 5.48 -9.55 -5.90
C ARG A 24 5.59 -8.88 -4.54
N LEU A 25 4.45 -8.44 -4.02
CA LEU A 25 4.32 -8.05 -2.62
C LEU A 25 3.53 -9.10 -1.87
N THR A 26 4.05 -9.52 -0.73
CA THR A 26 3.34 -10.36 0.23
C THR A 26 3.43 -9.73 1.61
N GLY A 27 2.36 -9.72 2.38
CA GLY A 27 2.41 -9.12 3.70
C GLY A 27 1.22 -9.43 4.57
N GLN A 28 1.30 -8.97 5.81
CA GLN A 28 0.23 -9.07 6.79
C GLN A 28 -0.01 -7.73 7.49
N GLU A 29 -1.25 -7.26 7.51
CA GLU A 29 -1.68 -6.11 8.32
C GLU A 29 -1.95 -6.52 9.77
N HIS A 30 -1.50 -5.66 10.70
CA HIS A 30 -1.62 -5.80 12.14
C HIS A 30 -2.23 -4.52 12.72
N GLY A 31 -2.96 -4.65 13.84
CA GLY A 31 -3.59 -3.52 14.51
C GLY A 31 -5.02 -3.82 14.99
N ASP A 32 -5.82 -2.76 15.08
CA ASP A 32 -7.15 -2.80 15.68
C ASP A 32 -8.24 -3.20 14.68
N PHE A 33 -8.90 -4.31 14.98
CA PHE A 33 -9.95 -4.89 14.15
C PHE A 33 -11.18 -5.29 14.99
N PRO A 34 -11.87 -4.32 15.60
CA PRO A 34 -12.79 -4.56 16.71
C PRO A 34 -14.04 -5.41 16.39
N GLU A 35 -14.28 -5.74 15.11
CA GLU A 35 -15.48 -6.47 14.66
C GLU A 35 -15.17 -7.66 13.75
N MET A 36 -13.89 -8.03 13.55
CA MET A 36 -13.54 -9.14 12.67
C MET A 36 -13.32 -10.45 13.43
N SER A 37 -13.95 -11.52 12.94
CA SER A 37 -13.62 -12.88 13.39
C SER A 37 -12.14 -13.17 13.12
N PHE A 38 -11.53 -14.06 13.91
CA PHE A 38 -10.13 -14.47 13.71
C PHE A 38 -9.83 -14.94 12.26
N ILE A 39 -10.82 -15.57 11.62
CA ILE A 39 -10.73 -16.03 10.21
C ILE A 39 -10.73 -14.84 9.25
N THR A 40 -11.63 -13.86 9.46
CA THR A 40 -11.70 -12.63 8.64
C THR A 40 -10.46 -11.76 8.83
N TYR A 41 -9.94 -11.68 10.06
CA TYR A 41 -8.68 -11.00 10.37
C TYR A 41 -7.51 -11.60 9.57
N LYS A 42 -7.36 -12.93 9.61
CA LYS A 42 -6.31 -13.60 8.85
C LYS A 42 -6.46 -13.48 7.33
N SER A 43 -7.66 -13.34 6.78
CA SER A 43 -7.84 -13.25 5.33
C SER A 43 -7.77 -11.81 4.79
N ARG A 44 -8.27 -10.81 5.54
CA ARG A 44 -8.19 -9.40 5.14
C ARG A 44 -6.82 -8.77 5.36
N GLY A 45 -6.08 -9.24 6.37
CA GLY A 45 -4.72 -8.75 6.61
C GLY A 45 -3.72 -9.22 5.55
N LEU A 46 -4.04 -10.26 4.77
CA LEU A 46 -3.11 -10.80 3.78
C LEU A 46 -3.05 -9.92 2.53
N ILE A 47 -1.85 -9.46 2.23
CA ILE A 47 -1.53 -8.72 1.02
C ILE A 47 -0.82 -9.68 0.09
N ASN A 48 -1.30 -9.78 -1.15
CA ASN A 48 -0.65 -10.53 -2.21
C ASN A 48 -0.95 -9.84 -3.53
N CYS A 49 0.00 -9.01 -3.98
CA CYS A 49 -0.13 -8.22 -5.19
C CYS A 49 0.99 -8.55 -6.16
N SER A 50 0.70 -8.46 -7.45
CA SER A 50 1.66 -8.57 -8.56
C SER A 50 1.74 -7.24 -9.30
N GLU A 51 2.70 -7.06 -10.20
CA GLU A 51 2.90 -5.81 -10.96
C GLU A 51 1.65 -5.22 -11.65
N SER A 52 0.65 -6.05 -11.92
CA SER A 52 -0.64 -5.68 -12.50
C SER A 52 -1.71 -5.22 -11.51
N SER A 53 -1.55 -5.51 -10.21
CA SER A 53 -2.56 -5.33 -9.17
C SER A 53 -2.08 -4.53 -7.95
N ILE A 54 -0.87 -3.97 -8.01
CA ILE A 54 -0.33 -3.14 -6.93
C ILE A 54 -1.05 -1.80 -6.89
N PRO A 55 -1.75 -1.47 -5.78
CA PRO A 55 -2.28 -0.13 -5.60
C PRO A 55 -1.14 0.83 -5.21
N ALA A 56 -1.25 2.10 -5.60
CA ALA A 56 -0.30 3.13 -5.17
C ALA A 56 -0.37 3.34 -3.64
N LEU A 57 -1.59 3.39 -3.12
CA LEU A 57 -1.89 3.45 -1.69
C LEU A 57 -2.70 2.21 -1.31
N LEU A 58 -2.20 1.44 -0.36
CA LEU A 58 -2.97 0.35 0.23
C LEU A 58 -3.81 0.90 1.38
N HIS A 59 -5.14 0.80 1.26
CA HIS A 59 -6.04 1.28 2.31
C HIS A 59 -5.86 0.48 3.60
N CYS A 60 -5.90 1.17 4.73
CA CYS A 60 -5.87 0.55 6.05
C CYS A 60 -7.19 -0.18 6.31
N SER A 61 -7.13 -1.38 6.90
CA SER A 61 -8.30 -2.20 7.17
C SER A 61 -9.01 -1.84 8.48
N ASN A 62 -8.47 -0.93 9.30
CA ASN A 62 -9.14 -0.43 10.50
C ASN A 62 -10.38 0.41 10.09
N PRO A 63 -11.61 -0.01 10.46
CA PRO A 63 -12.83 0.69 10.07
C PRO A 63 -12.97 2.09 10.67
N ARG A 64 -12.19 2.41 11.71
CA ARG A 64 -12.14 3.74 12.33
C ARG A 64 -11.11 4.65 11.69
N CYS A 65 -10.19 4.10 10.90
CA CYS A 65 -9.15 4.85 10.23
C CYS A 65 -9.77 5.78 9.18
N GLN A 66 -9.38 7.04 9.25
CA GLN A 66 -9.75 8.08 8.32
C GLN A 66 -8.50 8.59 7.61
N GLN A 67 -8.62 8.80 6.29
CA GLN A 67 -7.59 9.41 5.44
C GLN A 67 -6.23 8.69 5.46
N GLY A 68 -6.19 7.46 5.95
CA GLY A 68 -5.00 6.66 6.13
C GLY A 68 -4.81 5.58 5.09
N GLY A 69 -3.70 4.87 5.23
CA GLY A 69 -3.24 3.82 4.36
C GLY A 69 -1.72 3.72 4.41
N HIS A 70 -1.19 2.90 3.53
CA HIS A 70 0.23 2.56 3.45
C HIS A 70 0.72 2.89 2.04
N ASP A 71 1.70 3.79 1.93
CA ASP A 71 2.26 4.25 0.65
C ASP A 71 3.22 3.18 0.09
N LEU A 72 2.68 2.35 -0.80
CA LEU A 72 3.46 1.30 -1.46
C LEU A 72 4.29 1.88 -2.62
N GLN A 73 3.81 2.94 -3.25
CA GLN A 73 4.47 3.54 -4.41
C GLN A 73 5.87 4.06 -4.05
N PHE A 74 6.00 4.75 -2.92
CA PHE A 74 7.30 5.23 -2.45
C PHE A 74 8.25 4.08 -2.15
N LEU A 75 7.79 3.08 -1.40
CA LEU A 75 8.58 1.91 -1.00
C LEU A 75 9.10 1.14 -2.23
N ILE A 76 8.20 0.78 -3.16
CA ILE A 76 8.54 0.03 -4.38
C ILE A 76 9.48 0.84 -5.27
N GLY A 77 9.19 2.14 -5.45
CA GLY A 77 10.06 3.02 -6.21
C GLY A 77 11.48 3.10 -5.61
N SER A 78 11.60 3.12 -4.29
CA SER A 78 12.88 3.11 -3.59
C SER A 78 13.65 1.78 -3.78
N ALA A 79 12.96 0.65 -3.62
CA ALA A 79 13.53 -0.68 -3.82
C ALA A 79 14.06 -0.86 -5.26
N ILE A 80 13.27 -0.43 -6.26
CA ILE A 80 13.65 -0.51 -7.67
C ILE A 80 14.86 0.37 -7.98
N ARG A 81 14.89 1.61 -7.46
CA ARG A 81 16.04 2.53 -7.66
C ARG A 81 17.33 1.96 -7.06
N SER A 82 17.22 1.25 -5.94
CA SER A 82 18.36 0.65 -5.25
C SER A 82 18.74 -0.72 -5.81
N ARG A 83 18.05 -1.20 -6.86
CA ARG A 83 18.23 -2.53 -7.47
C ARG A 83 18.05 -3.69 -6.49
N GLU A 84 17.21 -3.51 -5.47
CA GLU A 84 16.90 -4.56 -4.52
C GLU A 84 16.17 -5.71 -5.22
N THR A 85 16.51 -6.94 -4.87
CA THR A 85 15.81 -8.16 -5.33
C THR A 85 14.85 -8.69 -4.28
N ARG A 86 15.09 -8.38 -3.00
CA ARG A 86 14.22 -8.71 -1.88
C ARG A 86 14.33 -7.68 -0.77
N LEU A 87 13.21 -7.27 -0.21
CA LEU A 87 13.14 -6.30 0.89
C LEU A 87 12.03 -6.69 1.86
N THR A 88 12.27 -6.60 3.17
CA THR A 88 11.23 -6.72 4.20
C THR A 88 11.14 -5.40 4.96
N GLU A 89 9.95 -4.84 5.06
CA GLU A 89 9.70 -3.55 5.71
C GLU A 89 8.41 -3.52 6.51
N THR A 90 8.37 -2.65 7.50
CA THR A 90 7.17 -2.34 8.27
C THR A 90 6.63 -0.98 7.88
N LEU A 91 5.40 -0.93 7.37
CA LEU A 91 4.71 0.31 7.01
C LEU A 91 3.59 0.64 7.99
N TYR A 92 3.74 1.72 8.73
CA TYR A 92 2.68 2.26 9.59
C TYR A 92 1.61 2.99 8.76
N CYS A 93 0.36 2.95 9.23
CA CYS A 93 -0.72 3.70 8.63
C CYS A 93 -0.53 5.20 8.92
N ASN A 94 -0.58 6.02 7.88
CA ASN A 94 -0.45 7.49 8.02
C ASN A 94 -1.78 8.19 8.34
N GLY A 95 -2.81 7.42 8.74
CA GLY A 95 -4.14 7.94 9.06
C GLY A 95 -4.33 8.26 10.54
N HIS A 96 -5.57 8.58 10.87
CA HIS A 96 -5.99 8.81 12.25
C HIS A 96 -7.35 8.14 12.51
N GLU A 97 -7.62 7.81 13.76
CA GLU A 97 -8.93 7.38 14.22
C GLU A 97 -9.78 8.61 14.49
N GLY A 98 -11.01 8.64 14.00
CA GLY A 98 -11.91 9.78 14.23
C GLY A 98 -12.34 9.87 15.70
N THR A 99 -12.57 11.09 16.21
CA THR A 99 -13.27 11.27 17.49
C THR A 99 -14.78 11.01 17.34
N PRO A 100 -15.49 10.54 18.38
CA PRO A 100 -16.95 10.47 18.34
C PRO A 100 -17.53 11.85 17.96
N LYS A 101 -18.29 11.91 16.86
CA LYS A 101 -18.86 13.09 16.18
C LYS A 101 -17.99 13.79 15.12
N GLY A 102 -16.82 13.25 14.75
CA GLY A 102 -16.04 13.72 13.59
C GLY A 102 -15.58 15.19 13.65
N ARG A 103 -15.59 15.80 14.84
CA ARG A 103 -15.28 17.22 15.04
C ARG A 103 -13.78 17.52 15.15
N LYS A 104 -12.97 16.49 15.43
CA LYS A 104 -11.52 16.60 15.58
C LYS A 104 -10.82 15.35 15.02
N ILE A 105 -9.63 15.56 14.47
CA ILE A 105 -8.63 14.50 14.26
C ILE A 105 -8.43 13.83 15.63
N GLY A 106 -8.70 12.53 15.71
CA GLY A 106 -8.41 11.75 16.92
C GLY A 106 -6.99 11.19 16.86
N ASP A 107 -6.74 10.13 17.61
CA ASP A 107 -5.40 9.55 17.73
C ASP A 107 -4.91 8.98 16.39
N SER A 108 -3.59 8.90 16.21
CA SER A 108 -3.02 8.25 15.02
C SER A 108 -3.48 6.81 14.91
N CYS A 109 -3.74 6.34 13.69
CA CYS A 109 -4.10 4.95 13.46
C CYS A 109 -2.91 4.05 13.84
N GLY A 110 -3.14 3.09 14.74
CA GLY A 110 -2.11 2.17 15.23
C GLY A 110 -1.79 1.01 14.29
N ASN A 111 -2.51 0.88 13.17
CA ASN A 111 -2.30 -0.23 12.24
C ASN A 111 -0.98 -0.10 11.50
N TYR A 112 -0.37 -1.24 11.22
CA TYR A 112 0.85 -1.34 10.42
C TYR A 112 0.83 -2.62 9.59
N ILE A 113 1.70 -2.70 8.60
CA ILE A 113 1.85 -3.88 7.76
C ILE A 113 3.30 -4.33 7.78
N GLU A 114 3.52 -5.63 7.92
CA GLU A 114 4.80 -6.27 7.59
C GLU A 114 4.74 -6.78 6.15
N LEU A 115 5.61 -6.23 5.28
CA LEU A 115 5.64 -6.50 3.85
C LEU A 115 6.98 -7.10 3.44
N GLU A 116 6.92 -8.11 2.58
CA GLU A 116 8.02 -8.61 1.78
C GLU A 116 7.79 -8.24 0.31
N ILE A 117 8.82 -7.67 -0.32
CA ILE A 117 8.87 -7.36 -1.74
C ILE A 117 9.89 -8.28 -2.39
N ALA A 118 9.50 -8.98 -3.44
CA ALA A 118 10.40 -9.72 -4.30
C ALA A 118 10.37 -9.12 -5.71
N ILE A 119 11.55 -8.81 -6.26
CA ILE A 119 11.71 -8.15 -7.56
C ILE A 119 12.64 -8.99 -8.44
N GLU A 120 12.16 -9.39 -9.62
CA GLU A 120 13.03 -9.90 -10.68
C GLU A 120 13.28 -8.79 -11.70
N TYR A 121 14.53 -8.59 -12.09
CA TYR A 121 14.89 -7.70 -13.19
C TYR A 121 15.07 -8.49 -14.50
N VAL A 122 14.90 -7.83 -15.64
CA VAL A 122 15.34 -8.41 -16.92
C VAL A 122 16.86 -8.57 -16.86
N GLN A 123 17.35 -9.76 -17.20
CA GLN A 123 18.78 -9.99 -17.37
C GLN A 123 19.25 -9.15 -18.57
N GLU A 124 20.39 -8.48 -18.43
CA GLU A 124 21.07 -7.80 -19.55
C GLU A 124 21.51 -8.78 -20.62
#